data_AF-A0A8A7UGU7-F1
#
_entry.id   AF-A0A8A7UGU7-F1
#
_cell.length_a   1.000
_cell.length_b   1.000
_cell.length_c   1.000
_cell.angle_alpha   90.00
_cell.angle_beta   90.00
_cell.angle_gamma   90.00
#
_symmetry.space_group_name_H-M   'P 1'
#
loop_
_entity.id
_entity.type
_entity.pdbx_description
1 polymer ?
#
loop_
_entity_poly.entity_id
_entity_poly.type
_entity_poly.pdbx_seq_one_letter_code
_entity_poly.pdbx_strand_id
1 'polypeptide(L)' 'MFSIVEYLLTFYNSKRVHSTLNDMSPIKFEKKYATQSPSAAR' A
#
# COMPACT_ATOMS: atom_id res chain seq x y z
N MET A 1 -5.33 9.17 -23.15
CA MET A 1 -4.77 7.83 -22.83
C MET A 1 -3.79 8.05 -21.69
N PHE A 2 -3.93 7.34 -20.56
CA PHE A 2 -2.99 7.46 -19.45
C PHE A 2 -1.61 6.94 -19.86
N SER A 3 -0.54 7.63 -19.45
CA SER A 3 0.82 7.10 -19.61
C SER A 3 0.97 5.81 -18.80
N ILE A 4 1.81 4.88 -19.28
CA ILE A 4 2.13 3.66 -18.52
C ILE A 4 2.66 3.99 -17.12
N VAL A 5 3.42 5.07 -16.97
CA VAL A 5 3.95 5.53 -15.67
C VAL A 5 2.82 5.99 -14.76
N GLU A 6 1.88 6.76 -15.30
CA GLU A 6 0.75 7.30 -14.55
C GLU A 6 -0.20 6.18 -14.10
N TYR A 7 -0.47 5.20 -14.97
CA TYR A 7 -1.22 4.00 -14.64
C TYR A 7 -0.55 3.20 -13.50
N LEU A 8 0.77 3.02 -13.59
CA LEU A 8 1.51 2.27 -12.57
C LEU A 8 1.46 2.96 -11.20
N LEU A 9 1.69 4.28 -11.17
CA LEU A 9 1.76 5.06 -9.93
C LEU A 9 0.39 5.23 -9.27
N THR A 10 -0.66 5.49 -10.05
CA THR A 10 -1.97 5.87 -9.50
C THR A 10 -2.93 4.70 -9.33
N PHE A 11 -2.96 3.77 -10.28
CA PHE A 11 -3.95 2.70 -10.31
C PHE A 11 -3.37 1.33 -9.94
N TYR A 12 -2.27 0.92 -10.56
CA TYR A 12 -1.72 -0.42 -10.35
C TYR A 12 -1.20 -0.58 -8.93
N ASN A 13 -0.35 0.36 -8.48
CA ASN A 13 0.27 0.27 -7.16
C ASN A 13 -0.79 0.27 -6.05
N SER A 14 -1.84 1.09 -6.12
CA SER A 14 -2.89 1.13 -5.09
C SER A 14 -3.69 -0.18 -4.95
N LYS A 15 -3.65 -1.04 -5.97
CA LYS A 15 -4.33 -2.35 -6.00
C LYS A 15 -3.39 -3.54 -5.87
N ARG A 16 -2.08 -3.32 -5.95
CA ARG A 16 -1.08 -4.40 -5.99
C ARG A 16 -0.99 -5.10 -4.64
N VAL A 17 -1.33 -6.38 -4.61
CA VAL A 17 -1.13 -7.25 -3.46
C VAL A 17 0.22 -7.97 -3.58
N HIS A 18 0.87 -8.20 -2.44
CA HIS A 18 2.15 -8.88 -2.37
C HIS A 18 2.10 -9.97 -1.30
N SER A 19 2.62 -11.16 -1.61
CA SER A 19 2.73 -12.26 -0.66
C SER A 19 3.60 -11.90 0.56
N THR A 20 4.59 -11.02 0.38
CA THR A 20 5.40 -10.44 1.46
C THR A 20 4.58 -9.69 2.50
N LEU A 21 3.43 -9.13 2.09
CA LEU A 21 2.48 -8.44 2.96
C LEU A 21 1.25 -9.30 3.24
N ASN A 22 1.35 -10.63 3.16
CA ASN A 22 0.24 -11.57 3.34
C ASN A 22 -0.96 -11.21 2.45
N ASP A 23 -0.68 -10.84 1.20
CA ASP A 23 -1.63 -10.43 0.17
C ASP A 23 -2.51 -9.23 0.56
N MET A 24 -2.03 -8.38 1.48
CA MET A 24 -2.68 -7.11 1.80
C MET A 24 -2.51 -6.11 0.66
N SER A 25 -3.58 -5.37 0.38
CA SER A 25 -3.49 -4.19 -0.49
C SER A 25 -2.84 -3.01 0.26
N PRO A 26 -2.23 -2.04 -0.44
CA PRO A 26 -1.59 -0.90 0.21
C PRO A 26 -2.55 -0.08 1.07
N ILE A 27 -3.80 0.08 0.64
CA ILE A 27 -4.83 0.77 1.44
C ILE A 27 -5.10 0.04 2.76
N LYS A 28 -5.17 -1.30 2.75
CA LYS A 28 -5.34 -2.09 3.98
C LYS A 28 -4.10 -2.00 4.86
N PHE A 29 -2.91 -2.02 4.27
CA PHE A 29 -1.65 -1.84 4.98
C PHE A 29 -1.62 -0.47 5.68
N GLU A 30 -1.79 0.62 4.94
CA GLU A 30 -1.83 1.98 5.48
C GLU A 30 -2.83 2.09 6.63
N LYS A 31 -4.09 1.63 6.45
CA LYS A 31 -5.08 1.66 7.52
C LYS A 31 -4.67 0.87 8.77
N LYS A 32 -4.02 -0.27 8.59
CA LYS A 32 -3.59 -1.15 9.70
C LYS A 32 -2.43 -0.54 10.48
N TYR A 33 -1.53 0.18 9.82
CA TYR A 33 -0.31 0.69 10.43
C TYR A 33 -0.32 2.21 10.67
N ALA A 34 -1.27 2.97 10.14
CA ALA A 34 -1.37 4.43 10.31
C ALA A 34 -1.63 4.88 11.76
N THR A 35 -2.24 4.01 12.59
CA THR A 35 -2.52 4.30 14.00
C THR A 35 -1.44 3.79 14.94
N GLN A 36 -0.38 3.14 14.43
CA GLN A 36 0.75 2.76 15.26
C GLN A 36 1.55 4.01 15.62
N SER A 37 1.29 4.51 16.82
CA SER A 37 2.18 5.45 17.51
C SER A 37 3.62 4.93 17.41
N PRO A 38 4.60 5.75 17.00
CA PRO A 38 6.01 5.38 17.04
C PRO A 38 6.48 4.94 18.45
N SER A 39 5.71 5.27 19.51
CA SER A 39 6.03 4.86 20.88
C SER A 39 5.74 3.39 21.18
N ALA A 40 5.02 2.67 20.31
CA ALA A 40 4.72 1.25 20.48
C ALA A 40 5.77 0.31 19.86
N ALA A 41 6.79 0.86 19.20
CA ALA A 41 7.88 0.10 18.55
C ALA A 41 9.18 0.07 19.38
N ARG A 42 9.08 0.14 20.73
CA ARG A 42 10.21 -0.08 21.64
C ARG A 42 10.12 -1.46 22.28
#